data_AF-A0A5N6VR32-F1
#
_entry.id   AF-A0A5N6VR32-F1
#
_cell.length_a   1.000
_cell.length_b   1.000
_cell.length_c   1.000
_cell.angle_alpha   90.00
_cell.angle_beta   90.00
_cell.angle_gamma   90.00
#
_symmetry.space_group_name_H-M   'P 1'
#
loop_
_entity.id
_entity.type
_entity.pdbx_description
1 polymer ?
#
loop_
_entity_poly.entity_id
_entity_poly.type
_entity_poly.pdbx_seq_one_letter_code
_entity_poly.pdbx_strand_id
1 'polypeptide(L)'
;MWDYLFIDKTWLNIAETYDRCLPLLIGRNLSAFQPHTPQRHYCALIVNDYSGDLRQHEDKLFASLREGWVYNKCRYEISFPCGIIMNIREVITGQEEVGLPLDEMFSEDRSGLHLEYCFYRDRTLKSLTSQDIIGLNGPAHRKKAIKHGCSLKLLYKGQSRQCILEPVNMTKKIWVDKWDGKGMISSWTKTPGKYRARVPPFLNDIKR
;
A
#
# COMPACT_ATOMS: atom_id res chain seq x y z
N MET A 1 -14.39 0.08 -8.61
CA MET A 1 -12.99 -0.30 -8.92
C MET A 1 -12.75 -1.78 -8.69
N TRP A 2 -12.90 -2.31 -7.48
CA TRP A 2 -12.77 -3.75 -7.18
C TRP A 2 -13.47 -4.68 -8.18
N ASP A 3 -14.71 -4.37 -8.57
CA ASP A 3 -15.49 -5.22 -9.51
C ASP A 3 -15.00 -5.15 -10.97
N TYR A 4 -14.10 -4.20 -11.29
CA TYR A 4 -13.38 -4.15 -12.57
C TYR A 4 -12.07 -4.93 -12.54
N LEU A 5 -11.58 -5.27 -11.34
CA LEU A 5 -10.32 -6.00 -11.14
C LEU A 5 -10.56 -7.48 -10.91
N PHE A 6 -11.66 -7.83 -10.23
CA PHE A 6 -12.00 -9.19 -9.84
C PHE A 6 -13.31 -9.65 -10.48
N ILE A 7 -13.32 -10.87 -11.01
CA ILE A 7 -14.55 -11.52 -11.52
C ILE A 7 -15.40 -12.08 -10.38
N ASP A 8 -14.75 -12.53 -9.30
CA ASP A 8 -15.38 -13.04 -8.11
C ASP A 8 -14.59 -12.65 -6.84
N LYS A 9 -15.08 -13.11 -5.68
CA LYS A 9 -14.53 -12.74 -4.37
C LYS A 9 -13.67 -13.84 -3.75
N THR A 10 -13.35 -14.90 -4.48
CA THR A 10 -12.74 -16.13 -3.95
C THR A 10 -11.43 -15.83 -3.25
N TRP A 11 -10.47 -15.21 -3.95
CA TRP A 11 -9.20 -14.85 -3.34
C TRP A 11 -9.33 -13.79 -2.23
N LEU A 12 -10.20 -12.80 -2.41
CA LEU A 12 -10.43 -11.75 -1.41
C LEU A 12 -10.99 -12.32 -0.10
N ASN A 13 -11.88 -13.31 -0.19
CA ASN A 13 -12.41 -14.01 0.97
C ASN A 13 -11.32 -14.84 1.65
N ILE A 14 -10.41 -15.46 0.90
CA ILE A 14 -9.25 -16.18 1.46
C ILE A 14 -8.34 -15.21 2.20
N ALA A 15 -8.01 -14.06 1.60
CA ALA A 15 -7.19 -13.04 2.24
C ALA A 15 -7.73 -12.62 3.59
N GLU A 16 -9.05 -12.48 3.73
CA GLU A 16 -9.68 -12.10 4.99
C GLU A 16 -9.74 -13.21 6.05
N THR A 17 -9.39 -14.46 5.71
CA THR A 17 -9.26 -15.53 6.71
C THR A 17 -7.94 -15.48 7.49
N TYR A 18 -6.95 -14.75 6.97
CA TYR A 18 -5.66 -14.55 7.62
C TYR A 18 -5.74 -13.41 8.64
N ASP A 19 -5.06 -13.57 9.78
CA ASP A 19 -5.10 -12.58 10.85
C ASP A 19 -4.59 -11.22 10.34
N ARG A 20 -5.37 -10.16 10.61
CA ARG A 20 -5.06 -8.75 10.28
C ARG A 20 -4.96 -8.40 8.79
N CYS A 21 -5.09 -9.36 7.89
CA CYS A 21 -5.12 -9.11 6.45
C CYS A 21 -6.34 -8.26 6.08
N LEU A 22 -6.08 -7.11 5.46
CA LEU A 22 -7.11 -6.16 5.05
C LEU A 22 -6.83 -5.70 3.62
N PRO A 23 -7.37 -6.40 2.60
CA PRO A 23 -7.16 -6.04 1.21
C PRO A 23 -7.53 -4.57 0.95
N LEU A 24 -6.57 -3.85 0.38
CA LEU A 24 -6.58 -2.42 0.18
C LEU A 24 -6.02 -2.10 -1.20
N LEU A 25 -6.72 -1.25 -1.93
CA LEU A 25 -6.17 -0.59 -3.10
C LEU A 25 -5.65 0.78 -2.67
N ILE A 26 -4.43 1.12 -3.06
CA ILE A 26 -3.89 2.48 -2.97
C ILE A 26 -3.47 2.95 -4.37
N GLY A 27 -3.53 4.25 -4.65
CA GLY A 27 -3.06 4.79 -5.91
C GLY A 27 -3.34 6.27 -6.10
N ARG A 28 -2.81 6.80 -7.19
CA ARG A 28 -3.00 8.20 -7.58
C ARG A 28 -4.34 8.36 -8.29
N ASN A 29 -5.16 9.30 -7.84
CA ASN A 29 -6.39 9.71 -8.52
C ASN A 29 -7.27 8.51 -8.94
N LEU A 30 -7.45 7.56 -8.02
CA LEU A 30 -8.39 6.45 -8.16
C LEU A 30 -9.83 6.94 -8.39
N SER A 31 -10.19 8.11 -7.87
CA SER A 31 -11.48 8.79 -8.06
C SER A 31 -11.73 9.19 -9.52
N ALA A 32 -10.66 9.44 -10.28
CA ALA A 32 -10.76 9.82 -11.69
C ALA A 32 -10.94 8.61 -12.63
N PHE A 33 -10.92 7.37 -12.11
CA PHE A 33 -11.08 6.19 -12.93
C PHE A 33 -12.44 6.15 -13.63
N GLN A 34 -12.42 6.10 -14.96
CA GLN A 34 -13.60 5.91 -15.79
C GLN A 34 -13.41 4.70 -16.72
N PRO A 35 -14.24 3.64 -16.59
CA PRO A 35 -14.07 2.33 -17.25
C PRO A 35 -13.96 2.32 -18.78
N HIS A 36 -14.38 3.39 -19.43
CA HIS A 36 -14.45 3.50 -20.89
C HIS A 36 -13.54 4.61 -21.45
N THR A 37 -12.68 5.17 -20.59
CA THR A 37 -11.70 6.16 -21.01
C THR A 37 -10.32 5.51 -21.08
N PRO A 38 -9.49 5.84 -22.09
CA PRO A 38 -8.17 5.25 -22.28
C PRO A 38 -7.12 5.80 -21.28
N GLN A 39 -7.55 6.24 -20.10
CA GLN A 39 -6.64 6.77 -19.09
C GLN A 39 -6.00 5.63 -18.30
N ARG A 40 -4.67 5.67 -18.20
CA ARG A 40 -3.92 4.72 -17.39
C ARG A 40 -4.03 5.10 -15.91
N HIS A 41 -4.55 4.19 -15.09
CA HIS A 41 -4.63 4.35 -13.65
C HIS A 41 -3.72 3.33 -12.97
N TYR A 42 -2.71 3.82 -12.26
CA TYR A 42 -1.79 2.97 -11.50
C TYR A 42 -2.27 2.84 -10.06
N CYS A 43 -2.36 1.61 -9.57
CA CYS A 43 -2.68 1.31 -8.18
C CYS A 43 -1.83 0.14 -7.68
N ALA A 44 -1.81 -0.07 -6.37
CA ALA A 44 -1.23 -1.24 -5.74
C ALA A 44 -2.28 -1.93 -4.87
N LEU A 45 -2.31 -3.26 -4.96
CA LEU A 45 -3.05 -4.13 -4.05
C LEU A 45 -2.13 -4.49 -2.88
N ILE A 46 -2.56 -4.13 -1.67
CA ILE A 46 -1.85 -4.38 -0.42
C ILE A 46 -2.77 -5.16 0.50
N VAL A 47 -2.26 -6.20 1.15
CA VAL A 47 -3.01 -6.99 2.15
C VAL A 47 -2.46 -6.84 3.57
N ASN A 48 -1.19 -6.41 3.71
CA ASN A 48 -0.42 -6.42 4.96
C ASN A 48 -0.38 -7.82 5.58
N ASP A 49 -0.06 -8.82 4.75
CA ASP A 49 0.06 -10.20 5.18
C ASP A 49 1.38 -10.43 5.90
N TYR A 50 1.34 -10.31 7.23
CA TYR A 50 2.52 -10.51 8.08
C TYR A 50 3.05 -11.94 8.07
N SER A 51 2.23 -12.96 7.78
CA SER A 51 2.73 -14.34 7.69
C SER A 51 3.33 -14.64 6.32
N GLY A 52 2.93 -13.89 5.29
CA GLY A 52 3.34 -14.09 3.90
C GLY A 52 2.75 -15.36 3.30
N ASP A 53 1.71 -15.93 3.91
CA ASP A 53 1.08 -17.17 3.45
C ASP A 53 0.17 -16.96 2.24
N LEU A 54 -0.33 -15.74 2.01
CA LEU A 54 -1.20 -15.44 0.86
C LEU A 54 -0.51 -15.68 -0.49
N ARG A 55 0.83 -15.64 -0.53
CA ARG A 55 1.59 -16.01 -1.72
C ARG A 55 1.37 -17.45 -2.17
N GLN A 56 0.99 -18.35 -1.24
CA GLN A 56 0.65 -19.75 -1.56
C GLN A 56 -0.69 -19.89 -2.29
N HIS A 57 -1.45 -18.79 -2.41
CA HIS A 57 -2.73 -18.70 -3.10
C HIS A 57 -2.66 -17.76 -4.31
N GLU A 58 -1.48 -17.61 -4.93
CA GLU A 58 -1.32 -16.80 -6.14
C GLU A 58 -2.17 -17.32 -7.31
N ASP A 59 -2.33 -18.64 -7.43
CA ASP A 59 -3.17 -19.29 -8.42
C ASP A 59 -4.62 -18.81 -8.32
N LYS A 60 -5.13 -18.76 -7.08
CA LYS A 60 -6.48 -18.27 -6.78
C LYS A 60 -6.60 -16.77 -6.99
N LEU A 61 -5.53 -16.00 -6.72
CA LEU A 61 -5.50 -14.57 -7.06
C LEU A 61 -5.76 -14.39 -8.54
N PHE A 62 -4.94 -15.01 -9.40
CA PHE A 62 -5.05 -14.87 -10.86
C PHE A 62 -6.38 -15.41 -11.40
N ALA A 63 -6.90 -16.51 -10.86
CA ALA A 63 -8.19 -17.07 -11.24
C ALA A 63 -9.37 -16.15 -10.86
N SER A 64 -9.24 -15.37 -9.78
CA SER A 64 -10.29 -14.44 -9.34
C SER A 64 -10.28 -13.10 -10.10
N LEU A 65 -9.32 -12.86 -10.99
CA LEU A 65 -9.20 -11.60 -11.73
C LEU A 65 -10.18 -11.52 -12.91
N ARG A 66 -10.57 -10.31 -13.26
CA ARG A 66 -11.37 -10.02 -14.46
C ARG A 66 -10.60 -10.38 -15.72
N GLU A 67 -11.25 -11.06 -16.67
CA GLU A 67 -10.65 -11.52 -17.93
C GLU A 67 -9.89 -10.46 -18.73
N GLY A 68 -8.94 -10.92 -19.55
CA GLY A 68 -8.14 -10.08 -20.45
C GLY A 68 -6.95 -9.38 -19.79
N TRP A 69 -6.62 -9.74 -18.55
CA TRP A 69 -5.45 -9.21 -17.86
C TRP A 69 -4.14 -9.72 -18.46
N VAL A 70 -3.07 -8.92 -18.35
CA VAL A 70 -1.71 -9.29 -18.75
C VAL A 70 -0.77 -9.08 -17.56
N TYR A 71 -0.04 -10.13 -17.17
CA TYR A 71 0.88 -10.08 -16.05
C TYR A 71 2.32 -9.82 -16.50
N ASN A 72 2.91 -8.74 -15.99
CA ASN A 72 4.32 -8.45 -16.10
C ASN A 72 5.05 -8.91 -14.83
N LYS A 73 5.63 -10.12 -14.88
CA LYS A 73 6.35 -10.72 -13.75
C LYS A 73 7.58 -9.93 -13.30
N CYS A 74 8.26 -9.23 -14.22
CA CYS A 74 9.45 -8.43 -13.87
C CYS A 74 9.10 -7.22 -13.00
N ARG A 75 7.89 -6.66 -13.15
CA ARG A 75 7.41 -5.50 -12.41
C ARG A 75 6.39 -5.83 -11.32
N TYR A 76 5.94 -7.08 -11.26
CA TYR A 76 4.81 -7.52 -10.44
C TYR A 76 3.54 -6.70 -10.71
N GLU A 77 3.26 -6.43 -11.99
CA GLU A 77 2.16 -5.59 -12.43
C GLU A 77 1.16 -6.36 -13.29
N ILE A 78 -0.13 -6.16 -13.03
CA ILE A 78 -1.22 -6.67 -13.84
C ILE A 78 -1.85 -5.51 -14.60
N SER A 79 -1.86 -5.58 -15.93
CA SER A 79 -2.57 -4.62 -16.78
C SER A 79 -3.95 -5.16 -17.13
N PHE A 80 -4.99 -4.37 -16.91
CA PHE A 80 -6.38 -4.70 -17.22
C PHE A 80 -6.85 -3.96 -18.49
N PRO A 81 -7.77 -4.54 -19.29
CA PRO A 81 -8.34 -3.88 -20.46
C PRO A 81 -9.02 -2.53 -20.15
N CYS A 82 -9.52 -2.35 -18.92
CA CYS A 82 -10.12 -1.09 -18.48
C CYS A 82 -9.12 0.03 -18.18
N GLY A 83 -7.83 -0.15 -18.48
CA GLY A 83 -6.79 0.88 -18.29
C GLY A 83 -6.17 0.91 -16.89
N ILE A 84 -6.55 0.01 -15.99
CA ILE A 84 -5.91 -0.11 -14.67
C ILE A 84 -4.62 -0.93 -14.80
N ILE A 85 -3.55 -0.46 -14.15
CA ILE A 85 -2.34 -1.22 -13.86
C ILE A 85 -2.30 -1.40 -12.35
N MET A 86 -2.31 -2.65 -11.90
CA MET A 86 -2.29 -3.02 -10.48
C MET A 86 -0.96 -3.67 -10.13
N ASN A 87 -0.19 -3.07 -9.23
CA ASN A 87 0.97 -3.70 -8.62
C ASN A 87 0.52 -4.69 -7.54
N ILE A 88 1.03 -5.92 -7.59
CA ILE A 88 0.69 -7.02 -6.68
C ILE A 88 1.93 -7.55 -5.93
N ARG A 89 3.03 -6.78 -5.90
CA ARG A 89 4.33 -7.26 -5.41
C ARG A 89 4.24 -7.84 -4.01
N GLU A 90 3.64 -7.11 -3.07
CA GLU A 90 3.55 -7.57 -1.67
C GLU A 90 2.78 -8.89 -1.55
N VAL A 91 1.66 -9.04 -2.27
CA VAL A 91 0.89 -10.29 -2.30
C VAL A 91 1.71 -11.48 -2.82
N ILE A 92 2.50 -11.29 -3.88
CA ILE A 92 3.27 -12.37 -4.51
C ILE A 92 4.57 -12.69 -3.75
N THR A 93 5.24 -11.68 -3.19
CA THR A 93 6.52 -11.89 -2.49
C THR A 93 6.34 -12.25 -1.03
N GLY A 94 5.21 -11.88 -0.41
CA GLY A 94 4.96 -12.00 1.03
C GLY A 94 5.91 -11.13 1.86
N GLN A 95 6.42 -10.03 1.29
CA GLN A 95 7.30 -9.10 2.00
C GLN A 95 6.45 -8.14 2.84
N GLU A 96 6.85 -7.91 4.09
CA GLU A 96 6.20 -6.92 4.97
C GLU A 96 6.23 -5.51 4.36
N GLU A 97 7.29 -5.16 3.63
CA GLU A 97 7.42 -3.87 2.96
C GLU A 97 6.95 -3.88 1.49
N VAL A 98 6.12 -2.90 1.12
CA VAL A 98 5.54 -2.81 -0.23
C VAL A 98 6.46 -1.99 -1.14
N GLY A 99 7.26 -2.68 -1.95
CA GLY A 99 8.15 -2.06 -2.93
C GLY A 99 7.40 -1.49 -4.14
N LEU A 100 7.16 -0.18 -4.19
CA LEU A 100 6.36 0.51 -5.23
C LEU A 100 7.12 1.64 -5.95
N PRO A 101 6.75 1.98 -7.20
CA PRO A 101 7.24 3.19 -7.87
C PRO A 101 6.57 4.42 -7.24
N LEU A 102 7.11 4.92 -6.13
CA LEU A 102 6.49 6.00 -5.33
C LEU A 102 6.20 7.26 -6.18
N ASP A 103 7.02 7.57 -7.18
CA ASP A 103 6.76 8.72 -8.05
C ASP A 103 5.48 8.57 -8.90
N GLU A 104 5.05 7.34 -9.20
CA GLU A 104 3.80 7.04 -9.92
C GLU A 104 2.60 6.99 -8.96
N MET A 105 2.82 6.57 -7.71
CA MET A 105 1.76 6.38 -6.70
C MET A 105 1.17 7.68 -6.17
N PHE A 106 1.96 8.75 -6.06
CA PHE A 106 1.52 10.00 -5.43
C PHE A 106 1.32 11.13 -6.45
N SER A 107 0.24 11.90 -6.27
CA SER A 107 0.10 13.24 -6.86
C SER A 107 0.81 14.27 -5.96
N GLU A 108 1.36 15.31 -6.58
CA GLU A 108 1.92 16.48 -5.89
C GLU A 108 1.34 17.73 -6.55
N ASP A 109 0.72 18.59 -5.75
CA ASP A 109 0.23 19.90 -6.18
C ASP A 109 0.58 20.99 -5.16
N ARG A 110 -0.01 22.18 -5.29
CA ARG A 110 0.25 23.31 -4.37
C ARG A 110 -0.15 23.02 -2.91
N SER A 111 -1.11 22.13 -2.69
CA SER A 111 -1.56 21.73 -1.35
C SER A 111 -0.74 20.57 -0.77
N GLY A 112 0.12 19.95 -1.57
CA GLY A 112 1.14 18.99 -1.14
C GLY A 112 0.99 17.63 -1.83
N LEU A 113 1.40 16.58 -1.12
CA LEU A 113 1.24 15.20 -1.57
C LEU A 113 -0.19 14.70 -1.31
N HIS A 114 -0.68 13.90 -2.26
CA HIS A 114 -1.95 13.21 -2.17
C HIS A 114 -1.83 11.77 -2.66
N LEU A 115 -2.67 10.92 -2.06
CA LEU A 115 -2.86 9.51 -2.42
C LEU A 115 -4.31 9.14 -2.12
N GLU A 116 -4.90 8.23 -2.87
CA GLU A 116 -6.23 7.70 -2.58
C GLU A 116 -6.17 6.22 -2.25
N TYR A 117 -7.14 5.76 -1.47
CA TYR A 117 -7.24 4.36 -1.08
C TYR A 117 -8.67 3.89 -0.91
N CYS A 118 -8.88 2.59 -1.08
CA CYS A 118 -10.17 1.94 -0.90
C CYS A 118 -9.96 0.55 -0.32
N PHE A 119 -10.54 0.28 0.85
CA PHE A 119 -10.54 -1.07 1.42
C PHE A 119 -11.57 -1.95 0.72
N TYR A 120 -11.33 -3.25 0.66
CA TYR A 120 -12.28 -4.18 0.03
C TYR A 120 -13.64 -4.20 0.73
N ARG A 121 -13.68 -4.18 2.06
CA ARG A 121 -14.93 -4.18 2.86
C ARG A 121 -15.51 -2.80 3.11
N ASP A 122 -14.69 -1.77 3.08
CA ASP A 122 -15.13 -0.37 3.13
C ASP A 122 -14.88 0.22 1.75
N ARG A 123 -15.85 -0.05 0.85
CA ARG A 123 -15.84 0.32 -0.57
C ARG A 123 -15.84 1.84 -0.80
N THR A 124 -15.86 2.63 0.27
CA THR A 124 -15.69 4.08 0.22
C THR A 124 -14.27 4.42 -0.20
N LEU A 125 -14.14 5.20 -1.26
CA LEU A 125 -12.87 5.78 -1.64
C LEU A 125 -12.52 6.92 -0.67
N LYS A 126 -11.28 6.93 -0.20
CA LYS A 126 -10.77 7.93 0.74
C LYS A 126 -9.48 8.53 0.22
N SER A 127 -9.20 9.77 0.63
CA SER A 127 -7.99 10.49 0.25
C SER A 127 -7.09 10.67 1.47
N LEU A 128 -5.79 10.59 1.24
CA LEU A 128 -4.73 10.94 2.16
C LEU A 128 -4.11 12.25 1.71
N THR A 129 -3.90 13.13 2.68
CA THR A 129 -3.20 14.40 2.47
C THR A 129 -1.78 14.29 2.99
N SER A 130 -0.99 15.37 2.86
CA SER A 130 0.37 15.43 3.39
C SER A 130 0.46 15.14 4.90
N GLN A 131 -0.61 15.37 5.68
CA GLN A 131 -0.64 15.06 7.11
C GLN A 131 -0.70 13.56 7.41
N ASP A 132 -1.26 12.79 6.49
CA ASP A 132 -1.43 11.35 6.62
C ASP A 132 -0.27 10.56 5.99
N ILE A 133 0.56 11.24 5.20
CA ILE A 133 1.72 10.67 4.52
C ILE A 133 2.98 11.05 5.31
N ILE A 134 3.57 10.08 6.02
CA ILE A 134 4.71 10.30 6.90
C ILE A 134 5.99 9.92 6.18
N GLY A 135 6.80 10.92 5.86
CA GLY A 135 8.11 10.76 5.25
C GLY A 135 9.24 11.15 6.19
N LEU A 136 10.33 11.61 5.60
CA LEU A 136 11.48 12.13 6.33
C LEU A 136 11.10 13.37 7.15
N ASN A 137 11.48 13.35 8.43
CA ASN A 137 11.26 14.43 9.39
C ASN A 137 9.78 14.77 9.66
N GLY A 138 8.85 13.86 9.34
CA GLY A 138 7.42 13.98 9.66
C GLY A 138 6.49 13.97 8.44
N PRO A 139 5.33 14.67 8.52
CA PRO A 139 4.39 14.83 7.40
C PRO A 139 5.08 15.26 6.10
N ALA A 140 4.75 14.58 5.00
CA ALA A 140 5.41 14.74 3.72
C ALA A 140 4.59 15.62 2.78
N HIS A 141 5.09 16.83 2.53
CA HIS A 141 4.45 17.79 1.62
C HIS A 141 4.97 17.71 0.17
N ARG A 142 6.06 16.98 -0.07
CA ARG A 142 6.69 16.85 -1.40
C ARG A 142 7.29 15.46 -1.61
N LYS A 143 7.40 15.00 -2.86
CA LYS A 143 7.97 13.69 -3.23
C LYS A 143 9.36 13.45 -2.68
N LYS A 144 10.18 14.51 -2.58
CA LYS A 144 11.53 14.44 -1.99
C LYS A 144 11.52 13.88 -0.54
N ALA A 145 10.47 14.13 0.23
CA ALA A 145 10.35 13.65 1.60
C ALA A 145 10.04 12.15 1.69
N ILE A 146 9.47 11.56 0.62
CA ILE A 146 9.13 10.13 0.55
C ILE A 146 10.04 9.33 -0.39
N LYS A 147 11.04 9.97 -1.01
CA LYS A 147 11.95 9.34 -2.00
C LYS A 147 12.57 8.02 -1.54
N HIS A 148 12.75 7.83 -0.24
CA HIS A 148 13.37 6.64 0.34
C HIS A 148 12.38 5.72 1.06
N GLY A 149 11.08 5.97 0.94
CA GLY A 149 10.01 5.29 1.65
C GLY A 149 9.18 6.24 2.48
N CYS A 150 8.00 5.76 2.90
CA CYS A 150 7.08 6.49 3.75
C CYS A 150 6.12 5.55 4.49
N SER A 151 5.38 6.09 5.44
CA SER A 151 4.25 5.42 6.05
C SER A 151 2.96 6.17 5.75
N LEU A 152 1.88 5.44 5.55
CA LEU A 152 0.54 5.97 5.35
C LEU A 152 -0.28 5.77 6.62
N LYS A 153 -0.95 6.82 7.10
CA LYS A 153 -1.96 6.73 8.15
C LYS A 153 -3.33 6.51 7.51
N LEU A 154 -3.84 5.30 7.63
CA LEU A 154 -5.10 4.87 7.01
C LEU A 154 -6.22 4.80 8.06
N LEU A 155 -7.44 5.13 7.67
CA LEU A 155 -8.61 5.01 8.55
C LEU A 155 -9.54 3.90 8.06
N TYR A 156 -9.74 2.88 8.88
CA TYR A 156 -10.64 1.76 8.60
C TYR A 156 -11.58 1.53 9.78
N LYS A 157 -12.90 1.67 9.55
CA LYS A 157 -13.95 1.49 10.58
C LYS A 157 -13.64 2.24 11.90
N GLY A 158 -13.19 3.49 11.80
CA GLY A 158 -12.83 4.33 12.95
C GLY A 158 -11.49 4.01 13.61
N GLN A 159 -10.76 2.99 13.15
CA GLN A 159 -9.45 2.62 13.66
C GLN A 159 -8.34 3.11 12.73
N SER A 160 -7.30 3.70 13.32
CA SER A 160 -6.07 4.03 12.61
C SER A 160 -5.28 2.77 12.28
N ARG A 161 -4.77 2.70 11.06
CA ARG A 161 -3.88 1.67 10.54
C ARG A 161 -2.67 2.33 9.89
N GLN A 162 -1.58 1.61 9.80
CA GLN A 162 -0.38 2.09 9.14
C GLN A 162 0.11 1.09 8.10
N CYS A 163 0.43 1.60 6.91
CA CYS A 163 1.05 0.86 5.83
C CYS A 163 2.40 1.49 5.50
N ILE A 164 3.44 0.68 5.30
CA ILE A 164 4.79 1.16 4.99
C ILE A 164 5.06 0.88 3.51
N LEU A 165 5.43 1.94 2.78
CA LEU A 165 5.81 1.85 1.37
C LEU A 165 7.30 2.09 1.22
N GLU A 166 7.96 1.23 0.45
CA GLU A 166 9.36 1.38 0.08
C GLU A 166 9.49 1.59 -1.43
N PRO A 167 10.51 2.32 -1.91
CA PRO A 167 10.76 2.44 -3.35
C PRO A 167 11.26 1.12 -3.93
N VAL A 168 10.78 0.72 -5.11
CA VAL A 168 11.25 -0.48 -5.84
C VAL A 168 12.78 -0.52 -5.94
N ASN A 169 13.41 0.63 -6.21
CA ASN A 169 14.85 0.79 -6.30
C ASN A 169 15.37 1.51 -5.06
N MET A 170 15.54 0.75 -3.99
CA MET A 170 15.98 1.28 -2.70
C MET A 170 17.45 1.72 -2.76
N THR A 171 17.66 3.03 -2.83
CA THR A 171 19.00 3.64 -2.89
C THR A 171 19.57 3.97 -1.52
N LYS A 172 18.72 4.15 -0.50
CA LYS A 172 19.11 4.44 0.88
C LYS A 172 18.11 3.85 1.85
N LYS A 173 18.59 3.34 2.99
CA LYS A 173 17.74 2.93 4.10
C LYS A 173 17.28 4.13 4.91
N ILE A 174 16.05 4.05 5.41
CA ILE A 174 15.49 4.97 6.41
C ILE A 174 15.15 4.22 7.69
N TRP A 175 15.08 4.96 8.79
CA TRP A 175 14.84 4.45 10.14
C TRP A 175 13.72 5.24 10.80
N VAL A 176 12.97 4.59 11.68
CA VAL A 176 11.95 5.28 12.48
C VAL A 176 12.64 6.26 13.42
N ASP A 177 12.27 7.53 13.33
CA ASP A 177 12.76 8.59 14.21
C ASP A 177 11.83 8.78 15.41
N LYS A 178 10.52 8.84 15.15
CA LYS A 178 9.49 9.11 16.15
C LYS A 178 8.25 8.27 15.94
N TRP A 179 7.61 7.95 17.05
CA TRP A 179 6.28 7.35 17.14
C TRP A 179 5.32 8.41 17.70
N ASP A 180 4.04 8.36 17.32
CA ASP A 180 2.99 9.13 17.99
C ASP A 180 2.44 8.40 19.23
N GLY A 181 1.59 9.08 20.00
CA GLY A 181 0.98 8.53 21.22
C GLY A 181 0.06 7.32 20.99
N LYS A 182 -0.19 6.92 19.73
CA LYS A 182 -0.96 5.73 19.36
C LYS A 182 -0.07 4.59 18.87
N GLY A 183 1.26 4.73 18.97
CA GLY A 183 2.19 3.71 18.52
C GLY A 183 2.37 3.64 17.01
N MET A 184 2.01 4.69 16.27
CA MET A 184 2.23 4.76 14.82
C MET A 184 3.46 5.59 14.50
N ILE A 185 4.16 5.27 13.42
CA ILE A 185 5.32 6.04 12.96
C ILE A 185 4.87 7.47 12.63
N SER A 186 5.56 8.45 13.20
CA SER A 186 5.27 9.89 13.02
C SER A 186 6.41 10.67 12.38
N SER A 187 7.59 10.05 12.22
CA SER A 187 8.74 10.63 11.49
C SER A 187 9.74 9.53 11.08
N TRP A 188 10.33 9.68 9.90
CA TRP A 188 11.47 8.88 9.43
C TRP A 188 12.76 9.71 9.40
N THR A 189 13.91 9.04 9.51
CA THR A 189 15.24 9.66 9.39
C THR A 189 16.16 8.85 8.48
N LYS A 190 17.19 9.51 7.92
CA LYS A 190 18.27 8.85 7.15
C LYS A 190 19.40 8.36 8.03
N THR A 191 19.53 8.91 9.24
CA THR A 191 20.55 8.51 10.21
C THR A 191 19.94 7.54 11.20
N PRO A 192 20.53 6.36 11.43
CA PRO A 192 20.02 5.46 12.46
C PRO A 192 20.03 6.18 13.82
N GLY A 193 18.86 6.29 14.45
CA GLY A 193 18.72 6.85 15.79
C GLY A 193 19.08 5.84 16.89
N LYS A 194 18.82 6.21 18.16
CA LYS A 194 19.00 5.30 19.31
C LYS A 194 18.04 4.10 19.27
N TYR A 195 16.87 4.23 18.63
CA TYR A 195 15.89 3.15 18.46
C TYR A 195 16.25 2.33 17.22
N ARG A 196 16.75 1.11 17.44
CA ARG A 196 17.16 0.18 16.36
C ARG A 196 16.03 -0.69 15.82
N ALA A 197 14.86 -0.71 16.46
CA ALA A 197 13.77 -1.57 16.05
C ALA A 197 12.91 -0.90 14.98
N ARG A 198 12.77 -1.56 13.83
CA ARG A 198 11.71 -1.31 12.84
C ARG A 198 10.31 -1.70 13.36
N VAL A 199 10.26 -2.34 14.53
CA VAL A 199 9.08 -2.96 15.10
C VAL A 199 8.48 -2.03 16.17
N PRO A 200 7.16 -1.77 16.17
CA PRO A 200 6.49 -1.07 17.25
C PRO A 200 6.81 -1.71 18.61
N PRO A 201 7.00 -0.92 19.68
CA PRO A 201 7.28 -1.46 21.01
C PRO A 201 6.18 -2.41 21.55
N PHE A 202 4.97 -2.39 20.97
CA PHE A 202 3.84 -3.24 21.35
C PHE A 202 3.93 -4.71 20.88
N LEU A 203 4.94 -5.09 20.10
CA LEU A 203 5.16 -6.49 19.70
C LEU A 203 6.04 -7.28 20.68
N ASN A 204 6.60 -6.64 21.71
CA ASN A 204 7.35 -7.35 22.76
C ASN A 204 6.46 -8.04 23.80
N ASP A 205 5.13 -7.84 23.78
CA ASP A 205 4.19 -8.46 24.72
C ASP A 205 3.55 -9.76 24.22
N ILE A 206 4.01 -10.31 23.09
CA ILE A 206 3.68 -11.70 22.70
C ILE A 206 4.89 -12.58 23.03
N LYS A 207 5.17 -12.71 24.32
CA LYS A 207 5.77 -13.95 24.83
C LYS A 207 4.62 -14.92 25.12
N ARG A 208 4.53 -15.97 24.32
CA ARG A 208 4.04 -17.27 24.79
C ARG A 208 5.23 -18.21 24.79
#